data_AF-A0A166JKX4-F1
#
_entry.id   AF-A0A166JKX4-F1
#
_cell.length_a   1.000
_cell.length_b   1.000
_cell.length_c   1.000
_cell.angle_alpha   90.00
_cell.angle_beta   90.00
_cell.angle_gamma   90.00
#
_symmetry.space_group_name_H-M   'P 1'
#
loop_
_entity.id
_entity.type
_entity.pdbx_description
1 polymer ?
#
loop_
_entity_poly.entity_id
_entity_poly.type
_entity_poly.pdbx_seq_one_letter_code
_entity_poly.pdbx_strand_id
1 'polypeptide(L)'
;WSLYMDDAEKHDKIRLERWKGDTDGILIFILIFTGLFAATIAALLALTIPQLSSDSGDETAVLLSQVLSVLVNHTENNALPAGASTDYSFEASTSAVWVNSLWLVSLFLALVCALAATLVQQWSRAYLQQVQRRGNPSIRGPVYAALATEIENFRMEDAISWMIWTLHIAVLLFFAGLLVMISSINPRIGIVLAAFSAAGALGYIILTLLPIATYRSPYRTPLTGVVSR
;
A
#
# COMPACT_ATOMS: atom_id res chain seq x y z
N TRP A 1 -30.70 -7.50 -34.55
CA TRP A 1 -30.57 -7.63 -33.08
C TRP A 1 -30.23 -9.04 -32.61
N SER A 2 -30.92 -10.10 -33.04
CA SER A 2 -30.56 -11.49 -32.66
C SER A 2 -29.14 -11.90 -33.08
N LEU A 3 -28.75 -11.63 -34.33
CA LEU A 3 -27.40 -11.92 -34.84
C LEU A 3 -26.30 -11.14 -34.10
N TYR A 4 -26.56 -9.87 -33.79
CA TYR A 4 -25.67 -9.01 -33.01
C TYR A 4 -25.49 -9.51 -31.57
N MET A 5 -26.58 -9.95 -30.94
CA MET A 5 -26.55 -10.50 -29.60
C MET A 5 -25.77 -11.82 -29.53
N ASP A 6 -25.90 -12.68 -30.54
CA ASP A 6 -25.17 -13.96 -30.59
C ASP A 6 -23.65 -13.75 -30.74
N ASP A 7 -23.24 -12.73 -31.49
CA ASP A 7 -21.82 -12.37 -31.65
C ASP A 7 -21.27 -11.60 -30.43
N ALA A 8 -22.05 -10.69 -29.85
CA ALA A 8 -21.69 -9.97 -28.63
C ALA A 8 -21.57 -10.90 -27.42
N GLU A 9 -22.46 -11.88 -27.28
CA GLU A 9 -22.42 -12.86 -26.18
C GLU A 9 -21.17 -13.75 -26.25
N LYS A 10 -20.69 -14.09 -27.46
CA LYS A 10 -19.40 -14.79 -27.63
C LYS A 10 -18.21 -13.94 -27.21
N HIS A 11 -18.16 -12.69 -27.65
CA HIS A 11 -17.07 -11.77 -27.28
C HIS A 11 -17.05 -11.49 -25.78
N ASP A 12 -18.22 -11.26 -25.18
CA ASP A 12 -18.33 -11.03 -23.74
C ASP A 12 -18.00 -12.27 -22.94
N LYS A 13 -18.39 -13.46 -23.39
CA LYS A 13 -17.99 -14.71 -22.72
C LYS A 13 -16.47 -14.86 -22.68
N ILE A 14 -15.77 -14.54 -23.77
CA ILE A 14 -14.29 -14.59 -23.82
C ILE A 14 -13.68 -13.50 -22.92
N ARG A 15 -14.17 -12.26 -23.00
CA ARG A 15 -13.70 -11.13 -22.18
C ARG A 15 -13.93 -11.42 -20.68
N LEU A 16 -15.06 -12.02 -20.37
CA LEU A 16 -15.47 -12.40 -19.03
C LEU A 16 -14.73 -13.62 -18.49
N GLU A 17 -14.45 -14.65 -19.29
CA GLU A 17 -13.62 -15.78 -18.85
C GLU A 17 -12.21 -15.30 -18.48
N ARG A 18 -11.67 -14.37 -19.28
CA ARG A 18 -10.40 -13.71 -18.98
C ARG A 18 -10.48 -12.86 -17.71
N TRP A 19 -11.50 -12.01 -17.58
CA TRP A 19 -11.68 -11.19 -16.38
C TRP A 19 -11.94 -12.05 -15.15
N LYS A 20 -12.78 -13.08 -15.21
CA LYS A 20 -13.09 -13.92 -14.06
C LYS A 20 -11.86 -14.72 -13.60
N GLY A 21 -11.09 -15.30 -14.52
CA GLY A 21 -9.87 -16.04 -14.20
C GLY A 21 -8.77 -15.14 -13.61
N ASP A 22 -8.50 -14.01 -14.24
CA ASP A 22 -7.43 -13.10 -13.81
C ASP A 22 -7.86 -12.27 -12.59
N THR A 23 -9.09 -11.77 -12.56
CA THR A 23 -9.56 -10.83 -11.54
C THR A 23 -9.86 -11.54 -10.23
N ASP A 24 -10.52 -12.70 -10.20
CA ASP A 24 -10.74 -13.38 -8.90
C ASP A 24 -9.41 -13.75 -8.22
N GLY A 25 -8.41 -14.21 -8.98
CA GLY A 25 -7.06 -14.51 -8.45
C GLY A 25 -6.31 -13.26 -8.00
N ILE A 26 -6.25 -12.22 -8.83
CA ILE A 26 -5.56 -10.95 -8.51
C ILE A 26 -6.23 -10.26 -7.32
N LEU A 27 -7.56 -10.27 -7.24
CA LEU A 27 -8.29 -9.64 -6.13
C LEU A 27 -8.09 -10.38 -4.81
N ILE A 28 -8.16 -11.72 -4.81
CA ILE A 28 -7.88 -12.53 -3.62
C ILE A 28 -6.45 -12.25 -3.15
N PHE A 29 -5.49 -12.21 -4.08
CA PHE A 29 -4.11 -11.86 -3.78
C PHE A 29 -3.99 -10.46 -3.16
N ILE A 30 -4.61 -9.43 -3.74
CA ILE A 30 -4.58 -8.06 -3.23
C ILE A 30 -5.18 -7.99 -1.83
N LEU A 31 -6.31 -8.65 -1.58
CA LEU A 31 -6.96 -8.59 -0.27
C LEU A 31 -6.11 -9.26 0.83
N ILE A 32 -5.55 -10.44 0.54
CA ILE A 32 -4.65 -11.15 1.47
C ILE A 32 -3.38 -10.32 1.70
N PHE A 33 -2.80 -9.78 0.64
CA PHE A 33 -1.61 -8.94 0.72
C PHE A 33 -1.88 -7.68 1.55
N THR A 34 -2.96 -6.95 1.29
CA THR A 34 -3.33 -5.76 2.06
C THR A 34 -3.56 -6.10 3.53
N GLY A 35 -4.21 -7.22 3.85
CA GLY A 35 -4.40 -7.67 5.23
C GLY A 35 -3.08 -7.95 5.96
N LEU A 36 -2.17 -8.69 5.32
CA LEU A 36 -0.85 -9.00 5.89
C LEU A 36 0.03 -7.74 6.04
N PHE A 37 0.01 -6.88 5.03
CA PHE A 37 0.72 -5.61 5.03
C PHE A 37 0.19 -4.69 6.14
N ALA A 38 -1.13 -4.60 6.29
CA ALA A 38 -1.76 -3.84 7.36
C ALA A 38 -1.40 -4.38 8.74
N ALA A 39 -1.39 -5.70 8.94
CA ALA A 39 -0.97 -6.32 10.20
C ALA A 39 0.50 -6.01 10.53
N THR A 40 1.38 -6.05 9.52
CA THR A 40 2.80 -5.73 9.68
C THR A 40 3.00 -4.27 10.09
N ILE A 41 2.33 -3.34 9.40
CA ILE A 41 2.37 -1.91 9.75
C ILE A 41 1.78 -1.67 11.14
N ALA A 42 0.65 -2.31 11.47
CA ALA A 42 0.03 -2.17 12.78
C ALA A 42 0.95 -2.65 13.91
N ALA A 43 1.66 -3.77 13.72
CA ALA A 43 2.65 -4.27 14.68
C ALA A 43 3.81 -3.28 14.85
N LEU A 44 4.31 -2.71 13.76
CA LEU A 44 5.39 -1.72 13.81
C LEU A 44 4.94 -0.40 14.45
N LEU A 45 3.75 0.10 14.10
CA LEU A 45 3.14 1.28 14.72
C LEU A 45 2.91 1.07 16.22
N ALA A 46 2.50 -0.12 16.65
CA ALA A 46 2.35 -0.42 18.07
C ALA A 46 3.67 -0.30 18.85
N LEU A 47 4.82 -0.51 18.19
CA LEU A 47 6.15 -0.35 18.77
C LEU A 47 6.66 1.10 18.70
N THR A 48 6.28 1.87 17.68
CA THR A 48 6.80 3.23 17.45
C THR A 48 5.92 4.35 17.99
N ILE A 49 4.60 4.14 18.13
CA ILE A 49 3.69 5.14 18.74
C ILE A 49 4.10 5.47 20.19
N PRO A 50 4.53 4.52 21.03
CA PRO A 50 5.06 4.86 22.35
C PRO A 50 6.26 5.81 22.30
N GLN A 51 7.06 5.80 21.23
CA GLN A 51 8.20 6.71 21.04
C GLN A 51 7.78 8.14 20.63
N LEU A 52 6.51 8.34 20.24
CA LEU A 52 5.90 9.65 19.95
C LEU A 52 5.20 10.26 21.17
N SER A 53 5.15 9.53 22.27
CA SER A 53 4.63 9.97 23.56
C SER A 53 5.78 10.02 24.55
N SER A 54 5.73 10.94 25.51
CA SER A 54 6.64 10.88 26.66
C SER A 54 6.38 9.55 27.37
N ASP A 55 7.27 8.57 27.20
CA ASP A 55 7.22 7.38 28.02
C ASP A 55 7.58 7.79 29.44
N SER A 56 6.77 7.35 30.40
CA SER A 56 7.06 7.43 31.83
C SER A 56 8.49 6.96 32.17
N GLY A 57 9.08 6.09 31.34
CA GLY A 57 10.49 5.68 31.42
C GLY A 57 11.50 6.81 31.20
N ASP A 58 11.34 7.64 30.17
CA ASP A 58 12.25 8.76 29.90
C ASP A 58 12.11 9.86 30.96
N GLU A 59 10.89 10.11 31.43
CA GLU A 59 10.63 11.02 32.54
C GLU A 59 11.28 10.50 33.83
N THR A 60 11.19 9.20 34.13
CA THR A 60 11.88 8.61 35.29
C THR A 60 13.40 8.60 35.15
N ALA A 61 13.96 8.41 33.94
CA ALA A 61 15.40 8.47 33.71
C ALA A 61 15.95 9.90 33.85
N VAL A 62 15.21 10.89 33.37
CA VAL A 62 15.51 12.32 33.56
C VAL A 62 15.41 12.68 35.04
N LEU A 63 14.32 12.31 35.71
CA LEU A 63 14.15 12.51 37.15
C LEU A 63 15.23 11.79 37.95
N LEU A 64 15.62 10.56 37.58
CA LEU A 64 16.73 9.83 38.20
C LEU A 64 18.07 10.54 37.99
N SER A 65 18.34 11.04 36.79
CA SER A 65 19.56 11.81 36.50
C SER A 65 19.63 13.10 37.31
N GLN A 66 18.47 13.72 37.55
CA GLN A 66 18.34 14.94 38.33
C GLN A 66 18.43 14.67 39.83
N VAL A 67 17.86 13.58 40.32
CA VAL A 67 18.05 13.10 41.69
C VAL A 67 19.53 12.77 41.92
N LEU A 68 20.19 12.14 40.95
CA LEU A 68 21.61 11.84 41.02
C LEU A 68 22.46 13.12 41.03
N SER A 69 22.14 14.12 40.21
CA SER A 69 22.86 15.39 40.17
C SER A 69 22.67 16.21 41.44
N VAL A 70 21.46 16.22 42.02
CA VAL A 70 21.19 16.83 43.33
C VAL A 70 21.95 16.10 44.43
N LEU A 71 22.00 14.76 44.41
CA LEU A 71 22.69 13.96 45.42
C LEU A 71 24.23 14.14 45.37
N VAL A 72 24.80 14.26 44.17
CA VAL A 72 26.22 14.56 43.95
C VAL A 72 26.56 16.01 44.35
N ASN A 73 25.66 16.96 44.13
CA ASN A 73 25.87 18.35 44.55
C ASN A 73 25.72 18.54 46.07
N HIS A 74 24.98 17.63 46.73
CA HIS A 74 24.78 17.63 48.19
C HIS A 74 26.05 17.25 48.97
N THR A 75 27.02 16.62 48.32
CA THR A 75 28.33 16.31 48.93
C THR A 75 29.27 17.51 49.02
N GLU A 76 29.03 18.61 48.30
CA GLU A 76 30.00 19.72 48.24
C GLU A 76 29.61 21.05 48.88
N ASN A 77 28.34 21.46 49.05
CA ASN A 77 27.97 22.55 49.98
C ASN A 77 26.46 22.81 50.05
N ASN A 78 26.05 23.28 51.22
CA ASN A 78 24.70 23.47 51.71
C ASN A 78 23.90 24.57 50.95
N ALA A 79 22.98 24.20 50.05
CA ALA A 79 21.70 24.89 49.77
C ALA A 79 20.90 24.18 48.65
N LEU A 80 19.64 23.85 48.91
CA LEU A 80 18.68 23.43 47.88
C LEU A 80 18.32 24.63 46.98
N PRO A 81 18.47 24.56 45.64
CA PRO A 81 17.81 25.52 44.77
C PRO A 81 16.32 25.19 44.76
N ALA A 82 15.55 25.98 45.51
CA ALA A 82 14.10 25.98 45.43
C ALA A 82 13.69 26.57 44.07
N GLY A 83 13.08 25.75 43.22
CA GLY A 83 12.41 26.20 42.00
C GLY A 83 13.18 25.97 40.70
N ALA A 84 13.30 24.71 40.28
CA ALA A 84 13.39 24.38 38.87
C ALA A 84 12.02 23.84 38.43
N SER A 85 11.07 24.74 38.16
CA SER A 85 9.91 24.40 37.35
C SER A 85 10.42 24.19 35.93
N THR A 86 10.74 22.94 35.60
CA THR A 86 11.12 22.57 34.23
C THR A 86 9.82 22.34 33.47
N ASP A 87 9.43 23.28 32.62
CA ASP A 87 8.48 23.01 31.53
C ASP A 87 9.14 21.96 30.62
N TYR A 88 8.93 20.68 30.94
CA TYR A 88 9.37 19.57 30.12
C TYR A 88 8.38 19.43 28.96
N SER A 89 8.54 20.26 27.93
CA SER A 89 7.80 20.07 26.68
C SER A 89 8.47 18.93 25.92
N PHE A 90 7.87 17.75 25.99
CA PHE A 90 8.29 16.60 25.20
C PHE A 90 8.18 16.94 23.70
N GLU A 91 9.30 17.02 23.02
CA GLU A 91 9.36 17.20 21.57
C GLU A 91 9.72 15.85 20.93
N ALA A 92 8.73 15.22 20.28
CA ALA A 92 8.94 13.94 19.62
C ALA A 92 10.04 14.06 18.55
N SER A 93 10.94 13.07 18.48
CA SER A 93 12.00 13.04 17.46
C SER A 93 11.39 13.20 16.06
N THR A 94 11.90 14.15 15.29
CA THR A 94 11.45 14.41 13.91
C THR A 94 11.47 13.14 13.06
N SER A 95 12.43 12.24 13.28
CA SER A 95 12.51 10.95 12.58
C SER A 95 11.32 10.03 12.90
N ALA A 96 10.86 9.99 14.16
CA ALA A 96 9.70 9.19 14.57
C ALA A 96 8.42 9.71 13.90
N VAL A 97 8.23 11.02 13.83
CA VAL A 97 7.07 11.64 13.14
C VAL A 97 7.04 11.26 11.66
N TRP A 98 8.19 11.36 10.96
CA TRP A 98 8.29 10.97 9.55
C TRP A 98 8.00 9.48 9.32
N VAL A 99 8.59 8.59 10.12
CA VAL A 99 8.39 7.13 9.99
C VAL A 99 6.92 6.77 10.15
N ASN A 100 6.28 7.24 11.21
CA ASN A 100 4.88 6.91 11.49
C ASN A 100 3.95 7.53 10.43
N SER A 101 4.24 8.74 9.94
CA SER A 101 3.49 9.36 8.84
C SER A 101 3.60 8.56 7.54
N LEU A 102 4.81 8.14 7.16
CA LEU A 102 5.04 7.33 5.96
C LEU A 102 4.31 5.98 6.03
N TRP A 103 4.34 5.33 7.20
CA TRP A 103 3.64 4.07 7.40
C TRP A 103 2.13 4.21 7.39
N LEU A 104 1.57 5.26 8.01
CA LEU A 104 0.13 5.53 7.94
C LEU A 104 -0.34 5.83 6.51
N VAL A 105 0.43 6.64 5.75
CA VAL A 105 0.12 6.90 4.34
C VAL A 105 0.21 5.61 3.51
N SER A 106 1.22 4.77 3.75
CA SER A 106 1.35 3.48 3.06
C SER A 106 0.15 2.55 3.35
N LEU A 107 -0.30 2.51 4.60
CA LEU A 107 -1.47 1.73 5.02
C LEU A 107 -2.74 2.23 4.35
N PHE A 108 -2.96 3.54 4.38
CA PHE A 108 -4.11 4.17 3.75
C PHE A 108 -4.17 3.84 2.25
N LEU A 109 -3.05 3.95 1.55
CA LEU A 109 -2.97 3.68 0.13
C LEU A 109 -3.24 2.20 -0.20
N ALA A 110 -2.75 1.27 0.63
CA ALA A 110 -3.05 -0.16 0.50
C ALA A 110 -4.55 -0.47 0.74
N LEU A 111 -5.20 0.24 1.69
CA LEU A 111 -6.64 0.12 1.93
C LEU A 111 -7.48 0.66 0.79
N VAL A 112 -7.11 1.82 0.23
CA VAL A 112 -7.77 2.39 -0.96
C VAL A 112 -7.66 1.41 -2.14
N CYS A 113 -6.50 0.81 -2.34
CA CYS A 113 -6.27 -0.23 -3.34
C CYS A 113 -7.21 -1.44 -3.12
N ALA A 114 -7.30 -1.96 -1.89
CA ALA A 114 -8.21 -3.07 -1.58
C ALA A 114 -9.69 -2.70 -1.76
N LEU A 115 -10.10 -1.49 -1.40
CA LEU A 115 -11.47 -1.02 -1.64
C LEU A 115 -11.77 -0.94 -3.14
N ALA A 116 -10.88 -0.33 -3.93
CA ALA A 116 -11.01 -0.30 -5.39
C ALA A 116 -11.12 -1.72 -5.98
N ALA A 117 -10.30 -2.65 -5.49
CA ALA A 117 -10.33 -4.06 -5.85
C ALA A 117 -11.73 -4.66 -5.63
N THR A 118 -12.31 -4.45 -4.45
CA THR A 118 -13.66 -4.94 -4.13
C THR A 118 -14.75 -4.31 -4.99
N LEU A 119 -14.67 -3.02 -5.31
CA LEU A 119 -15.62 -2.37 -6.21
C LEU A 119 -15.57 -2.98 -7.62
N VAL A 120 -14.36 -3.15 -8.18
CA VAL A 120 -14.17 -3.79 -9.50
C VAL A 120 -14.75 -5.21 -9.50
N GLN A 121 -14.59 -5.96 -8.41
CA GLN A 121 -15.20 -7.28 -8.26
C GLN A 121 -16.73 -7.24 -8.23
N GLN A 122 -17.30 -6.30 -7.48
CA GLN A 122 -18.75 -6.16 -7.39
C GLN A 122 -19.34 -5.77 -8.75
N TRP A 123 -18.68 -4.87 -9.47
CA TRP A 123 -19.10 -4.42 -10.79
C TRP A 123 -19.00 -5.55 -11.82
N SER A 124 -17.92 -6.33 -11.81
CA SER A 124 -17.78 -7.48 -12.72
C SER A 124 -18.86 -8.55 -12.47
N ARG A 125 -19.20 -8.81 -11.19
CA ARG A 125 -20.30 -9.71 -10.82
C ARG A 125 -21.67 -9.16 -11.22
N ALA A 126 -21.92 -7.86 -11.01
CA ALA A 126 -23.17 -7.21 -11.38
C ALA A 126 -23.37 -7.23 -12.91
N TYR A 127 -22.31 -6.92 -13.67
CA TYR A 127 -22.32 -7.03 -15.13
C TYR A 127 -22.65 -8.45 -15.57
N LEU A 128 -21.99 -9.47 -15.00
CA LEU A 128 -22.26 -10.87 -15.30
C LEU A 128 -23.73 -11.25 -15.09
N GLN A 129 -24.33 -10.81 -13.98
CA GLN A 129 -25.74 -11.08 -13.69
C GLN A 129 -26.68 -10.41 -14.70
N GLN A 130 -26.35 -9.22 -15.18
CA GLN A 130 -27.14 -8.51 -16.19
C GLN A 130 -27.02 -9.17 -17.57
N VAL A 131 -25.83 -9.66 -17.92
CA VAL A 131 -25.57 -10.40 -19.16
C VAL A 131 -26.28 -11.75 -19.18
N GLN A 132 -26.36 -12.44 -18.05
CA GLN A 132 -27.02 -13.76 -17.95
C GLN A 132 -28.56 -13.70 -17.81
N ARG A 133 -29.15 -12.51 -17.62
CA ARG A 133 -30.61 -12.35 -17.47
C ARG A 133 -31.37 -12.65 -18.77
N ARG A 134 -31.99 -13.84 -18.89
CA ARG A 134 -32.82 -14.25 -20.04
C ARG A 134 -33.98 -13.28 -20.32
N GLY A 135 -34.18 -12.89 -21.60
CA GLY A 135 -35.28 -12.04 -22.06
C GLY A 135 -35.30 -11.84 -23.59
N ASN A 136 -36.33 -11.17 -24.13
CA ASN A 136 -36.53 -10.99 -25.58
C ASN A 136 -35.38 -10.15 -26.22
N PRO A 137 -34.68 -10.65 -27.25
CA PRO A 137 -33.51 -10.00 -27.84
C PRO A 137 -33.77 -8.63 -28.46
N SER A 138 -34.99 -8.33 -28.92
CA SER A 138 -35.33 -7.01 -29.48
C SER A 138 -35.36 -5.88 -28.44
N ILE A 139 -35.55 -6.20 -27.15
CA ILE A 139 -35.57 -5.22 -26.05
C ILE A 139 -34.19 -5.18 -25.36
N ARG A 140 -33.49 -6.31 -25.27
CA ARG A 140 -32.14 -6.36 -24.69
C ARG A 140 -31.07 -5.73 -25.58
N GLY A 141 -31.20 -5.85 -26.91
CA GLY A 141 -30.23 -5.37 -27.91
C GLY A 141 -29.65 -3.98 -27.59
N PRO A 142 -30.50 -2.96 -27.47
CA PRO A 142 -30.07 -1.58 -27.20
C PRO A 142 -29.46 -1.37 -25.81
N VAL A 143 -30.05 -1.97 -24.76
CA VAL A 143 -29.56 -1.84 -23.38
C VAL A 143 -28.16 -2.44 -23.23
N TYR A 144 -27.94 -3.57 -23.88
CA TYR A 144 -26.67 -4.29 -23.86
C TYR A 144 -25.59 -3.54 -24.65
N ALA A 145 -25.94 -2.98 -25.81
CA ALA A 145 -25.03 -2.16 -26.59
C ALA A 145 -24.62 -0.88 -25.84
N ALA A 146 -25.56 -0.23 -25.15
CA ALA A 146 -25.26 0.92 -24.30
C ALA A 146 -24.31 0.56 -23.15
N LEU A 147 -24.58 -0.55 -22.45
CA LEU A 147 -23.76 -1.02 -21.33
C LEU A 147 -22.34 -1.44 -21.77
N ALA A 148 -22.23 -2.11 -22.92
CA ALA A 148 -20.93 -2.49 -23.49
C ALA A 148 -20.09 -1.26 -23.85
N THR A 149 -20.73 -0.23 -24.44
CA THR A 149 -20.07 1.04 -24.78
C THR A 149 -19.65 1.80 -23.52
N GLU A 150 -20.49 1.78 -22.48
CA GLU A 150 -20.17 2.40 -21.18
C GLU A 150 -19.00 1.71 -20.48
N ILE A 151 -18.89 0.38 -20.53
CA ILE A 151 -17.77 -0.37 -19.93
C ILE A 151 -16.46 -0.11 -20.68
N GLU A 152 -16.54 -0.02 -22.00
CA GLU A 152 -15.39 0.33 -22.85
C GLU A 152 -14.93 1.77 -22.57
N ASN A 153 -15.87 2.69 -22.32
CA ASN A 153 -15.59 4.04 -21.83
C ASN A 153 -15.10 4.06 -20.38
N PHE A 154 -15.56 3.16 -19.51
CA PHE A 154 -15.19 3.12 -18.09
C PHE A 154 -13.78 2.55 -17.83
N ARG A 155 -13.03 2.17 -18.88
CA ARG A 155 -11.59 1.89 -18.80
C ARG A 155 -11.24 0.97 -17.62
N MET A 156 -11.99 -0.12 -17.44
CA MET A 156 -11.76 -1.11 -16.36
C MET A 156 -10.30 -1.59 -16.31
N GLU A 157 -9.64 -1.70 -17.47
CA GLU A 157 -8.23 -2.04 -17.57
C GLU A 157 -7.31 -0.98 -16.93
N ASP A 158 -7.66 0.30 -17.02
CA ASP A 158 -6.92 1.39 -16.40
C ASP A 158 -7.18 1.49 -14.90
N ALA A 159 -8.38 1.15 -14.43
CA ALA A 159 -8.67 1.04 -13.00
C ALA A 159 -7.81 -0.05 -12.35
N ILE A 160 -7.70 -1.21 -13.00
CA ILE A 160 -6.83 -2.31 -12.54
C ILE A 160 -5.36 -1.88 -12.57
N SER A 161 -4.92 -1.21 -13.63
CA SER A 161 -3.54 -0.70 -13.72
C SER A 161 -3.25 0.30 -12.60
N TRP A 162 -4.14 1.28 -12.37
CA TRP A 162 -4.00 2.28 -11.32
C TRP A 162 -3.93 1.66 -9.93
N MET A 163 -4.73 0.63 -9.67
CA MET A 163 -4.72 -0.13 -8.41
C MET A 163 -3.35 -0.80 -8.17
N ILE A 164 -2.79 -1.43 -9.20
CA ILE A 164 -1.45 -2.06 -9.13
C ILE A 164 -0.39 -1.00 -8.83
N TRP A 165 -0.40 0.14 -9.53
CA TRP A 165 0.54 1.24 -9.29
C TRP A 165 0.46 1.78 -7.86
N THR A 166 -0.76 1.99 -7.39
CA THR A 166 -1.08 2.45 -6.04
C THR A 166 -0.50 1.50 -4.98
N LEU A 167 -0.62 0.19 -5.19
CA LEU A 167 -0.03 -0.81 -4.31
C LEU A 167 1.50 -0.75 -4.28
N HIS A 168 2.16 -0.58 -5.43
CA HIS A 168 3.62 -0.47 -5.48
C HIS A 168 4.12 0.77 -4.74
N ILE A 169 3.43 1.91 -4.91
CA ILE A 169 3.74 3.14 -4.18
C ILE A 169 3.62 2.91 -2.66
N ALA A 170 2.58 2.21 -2.21
CA ALA A 170 2.40 1.89 -0.78
C ALA A 170 3.59 1.08 -0.23
N VAL A 171 4.02 0.04 -0.96
CA VAL A 171 5.16 -0.79 -0.56
C VAL A 171 6.46 0.01 -0.53
N LEU A 172 6.70 0.87 -1.52
CA LEU A 172 7.89 1.72 -1.56
C LEU A 172 7.93 2.70 -0.38
N LEU A 173 6.80 3.31 -0.04
CA LEU A 173 6.69 4.20 1.12
C LEU A 173 6.99 3.46 2.44
N PHE A 174 6.51 2.23 2.56
CA PHE A 174 6.81 1.38 3.72
C PHE A 174 8.29 1.08 3.87
N PHE A 175 8.96 0.67 2.78
CA PHE A 175 10.41 0.44 2.79
C PHE A 175 11.20 1.71 3.09
N ALA A 176 10.77 2.86 2.58
CA ALA A 176 11.38 4.15 2.90
C ALA A 176 11.30 4.46 4.40
N GLY A 177 10.12 4.29 5.02
CA GLY A 177 9.95 4.43 6.46
C GLY A 177 10.82 3.45 7.25
N LEU A 178 10.94 2.22 6.79
CA LEU A 178 11.76 1.18 7.44
C LEU A 178 13.26 1.51 7.36
N LEU A 179 13.74 2.04 6.24
CA LEU A 179 15.12 2.51 6.09
C LEU A 179 15.43 3.69 7.00
N VAL A 180 14.52 4.67 7.10
CA VAL A 180 14.68 5.81 8.01
C VAL A 180 14.74 5.34 9.46
N MET A 181 13.83 4.45 9.87
CA MET A 181 13.80 3.90 11.22
C MET A 181 15.10 3.17 11.57
N ILE A 182 15.51 2.20 10.73
CA ILE A 182 16.72 1.41 11.00
C ILE A 182 17.97 2.30 10.98
N SER A 183 18.04 3.28 10.08
CA SER A 183 19.17 4.21 10.01
C SER A 183 19.27 5.10 11.25
N SER A 184 18.12 5.46 11.85
CA SER A 184 18.05 6.20 13.11
C SER A 184 18.54 5.38 14.31
N ILE A 185 18.40 4.05 14.29
CA ILE A 185 18.84 3.14 15.36
C ILE A 185 20.30 2.74 15.18
N ASN A 186 20.65 2.26 13.98
CA ASN A 186 22.00 1.84 13.64
C ASN A 186 22.29 2.05 12.14
N PRO A 187 23.15 3.01 11.77
CA PRO A 187 23.40 3.32 10.37
C PRO A 187 24.07 2.18 9.61
N ARG A 188 24.82 1.29 10.27
CA ARG A 188 25.46 0.14 9.61
C ARG A 188 24.42 -0.88 9.14
N ILE A 189 23.43 -1.17 9.98
CA ILE A 189 22.32 -2.06 9.62
C ILE A 189 21.46 -1.41 8.52
N GLY A 190 21.27 -0.08 8.60
CA GLY A 190 20.55 0.68 7.58
C GLY A 190 21.16 0.57 6.19
N ILE A 191 22.50 0.68 6.08
CA ILE A 191 23.21 0.52 4.80
C ILE A 191 23.04 -0.90 4.23
N VAL A 192 23.16 -1.93 5.06
CA VAL A 192 22.96 -3.33 4.62
C VAL A 192 21.55 -3.51 4.07
N LEU A 193 20.54 -3.06 4.81
CA LEU A 193 19.15 -3.13 4.39
C LEU A 193 18.88 -2.31 3.11
N ALA A 194 19.48 -1.14 2.98
CA ALA A 194 19.39 -0.31 1.77
C ALA A 194 19.97 -1.03 0.55
N ALA A 195 21.11 -1.71 0.71
CA ALA A 195 21.74 -2.48 -0.36
C ALA A 195 20.85 -3.65 -0.82
N PHE A 196 20.27 -4.41 0.11
CA PHE A 196 19.32 -5.49 -0.22
C PHE A 196 18.06 -4.93 -0.91
N SER A 197 17.52 -3.82 -0.41
CA SER A 197 16.33 -3.18 -0.99
C SER A 197 16.61 -2.66 -2.40
N ALA A 198 17.78 -2.05 -2.63
CA ALA A 198 18.21 -1.57 -3.93
C ALA A 198 18.45 -2.72 -4.93
N ALA A 199 19.06 -3.81 -4.50
CA ALA A 199 19.24 -5.00 -5.32
C ALA A 199 17.89 -5.62 -5.73
N GLY A 200 16.94 -5.71 -4.79
CA GLY A 200 15.57 -6.14 -5.08
C GLY A 200 14.85 -5.22 -6.06
N ALA A 201 14.94 -3.90 -5.86
CA ALA A 201 14.36 -2.91 -6.75
C ALA A 201 14.97 -2.98 -8.17
N LEU A 202 16.28 -3.15 -8.28
CA LEU A 202 16.97 -3.38 -9.54
C LEU A 202 16.48 -4.65 -10.22
N GLY A 203 16.37 -5.76 -9.49
CA GLY A 203 15.82 -7.02 -10.01
C GLY A 203 14.39 -6.85 -10.52
N TYR A 204 13.54 -6.15 -9.78
CA TYR A 204 12.18 -5.83 -10.18
C TYR A 204 12.13 -4.97 -11.46
N ILE A 205 12.95 -3.91 -11.54
CA ILE A 205 13.06 -3.05 -12.72
C ILE A 205 13.54 -3.86 -13.92
N ILE A 206 14.57 -4.69 -13.75
CA ILE A 206 15.09 -5.57 -14.82
C ILE A 206 13.99 -6.49 -15.31
N LEU A 207 13.27 -7.20 -14.42
CA LEU A 207 12.18 -8.10 -14.79
C LEU A 207 11.00 -7.37 -15.46
N THR A 208 10.80 -6.09 -15.14
CA THR A 208 9.76 -5.25 -15.73
C THR A 208 10.16 -4.73 -17.12
N LEU A 209 11.45 -4.44 -17.33
CA LEU A 209 12.00 -3.96 -18.60
C LEU A 209 12.43 -5.08 -19.56
N LEU A 210 12.71 -6.28 -19.05
CA LEU A 210 13.10 -7.47 -19.81
C LEU A 210 12.13 -7.79 -20.97
N PRO A 211 10.79 -7.73 -20.78
CA PRO A 211 9.82 -8.00 -21.85
C PRO A 211 9.77 -6.90 -22.91
N ILE A 212 10.26 -5.69 -22.60
CA ILE A 212 10.34 -4.55 -23.53
C ILE A 212 11.59 -4.64 -24.40
N ALA A 213 12.71 -5.14 -23.85
CA ALA A 213 13.98 -5.29 -24.55
C ALA A 213 14.06 -6.53 -25.46
N THR A 214 13.20 -7.52 -25.25
CA THR A 214 13.20 -8.77 -26.05
C THR A 214 11.85 -9.00 -26.72
N TYR A 215 11.81 -8.82 -28.04
CA TYR A 215 10.64 -9.01 -28.92
C TYR A 215 10.00 -10.44 -28.87
N ARG A 216 10.57 -11.38 -28.09
CA ARG A 216 10.13 -12.79 -28.00
C ARG A 216 10.25 -13.42 -26.60
N SER A 217 10.07 -12.67 -25.51
CA SER A 217 10.06 -13.27 -24.16
C SER A 217 8.67 -13.82 -23.77
N PRO A 218 8.57 -15.06 -23.22
CA PRO A 218 7.31 -15.66 -22.76
C PRO A 218 6.75 -15.06 -21.46
N TYR A 219 7.47 -14.13 -20.82
CA TYR A 219 7.04 -13.48 -19.58
C TYR A 219 6.27 -12.18 -19.89
N ARG A 220 4.98 -12.30 -20.21
CA ARG A 220 4.09 -11.13 -20.30
C ARG A 220 3.72 -10.67 -18.89
N THR A 221 4.32 -9.57 -18.44
CA THR A 221 3.90 -8.88 -17.21
C THR A 221 2.75 -7.91 -17.55
N PRO A 222 1.84 -7.62 -16.60
CA PRO A 222 0.71 -6.72 -16.83
C PRO A 222 1.11 -5.28 -17.21
N LEU A 223 2.37 -4.89 -17.01
CA LEU A 223 2.91 -3.57 -17.38
C LEU A 223 3.25 -3.44 -18.87
N THR A 224 3.48 -4.55 -19.59
CA THR A 224 3.78 -4.51 -21.04
C THR A 224 2.62 -3.98 -21.90
N GLY A 225 1.38 -4.07 -21.41
CA GLY A 225 0.19 -3.60 -22.15
C GLY A 225 0.10 -2.08 -22.27
N VAL A 226 0.64 -1.33 -21.29
CA VAL A 226 0.51 0.13 -21.22
C VAL A 226 1.50 0.85 -22.15
N VAL A 227 2.64 0.22 -22.47
CA VAL A 227 3.70 0.80 -23.32
C VAL A 227 3.51 0.48 -24.81
N SER A 228 2.61 -0.45 -25.15
CA SER A 228 2.37 -0.88 -26.54
C SER A 228 1.19 -0.20 -27.26
N ARG A 229 0.65 0.90 -26.72
CA ARG A 229 -0.30 1.76 -27.44
C ARG A 229 0.41 2.93 -28.11
#